data_AF-A0A661VEK6-F1
#
_entry.id   AF-A0A661VEK6-F1
#
_cell.length_a   1.000
_cell.length_b   1.000
_cell.length_c   1.000
_cell.angle_alpha   90.00
_cell.angle_beta   90.00
_cell.angle_gamma   90.00
#
_symmetry.space_group_name_H-M   'P 1'
#
loop_
_entity.id
_entity.type
_entity.pdbx_description
1 polymer ?
#
loop_
_entity_poly.entity_id
_entity_poly.type
_entity_poly.pdbx_seq_one_letter_code
_entity_poly.pdbx_strand_id
1 'polypeptide(L)'
;RTMIDAGMTRIEGGGFGSCEKWGSSEIFVYASQKLWKRKVRISSPEAQEFLAQLLPAWRKFLEKHGWYKMVCQHVSDEPTEGAFCDYAAGACAVRKYLPGVPIIEAVEFPHLGANVDWWVIKPNQYEQDHEEYEKHRLHGDQIWCYTCCVPGGHFMNRLLDFPLLRTRLLAWGCAKYNLGGYLHWALNNWLPDKSPFEQTIKRGEPNDLPAGDRYIIYPGPDGPWSSMRYEAQREGWEDHSLLMMAREKLSPEQFNELISRTVRSFSDFTEDPLTFRKNYRTLLELV
;
A
#
# COMPACT_ATOMS: atom_id res chain seq x y z
N ARG A 1 23.10 0.93 10.27
CA ARG A 1 22.80 0.80 8.82
C ARG A 1 21.43 1.41 8.60
N THR A 2 21.29 2.41 7.75
CA THR A 2 19.97 2.94 7.36
C THR A 2 19.30 1.98 6.36
N MET A 3 17.99 2.12 6.13
CA MET A 3 17.31 1.36 5.07
C MET A 3 17.89 1.66 3.68
N ILE A 4 18.40 2.88 3.46
CA ILE A 4 19.06 3.27 2.21
C ILE A 4 20.37 2.50 2.02
N ASP A 5 21.18 2.36 3.07
CA ASP A 5 22.40 1.54 3.05
C ASP A 5 22.11 0.03 2.83
N ALA A 6 20.85 -0.39 3.02
CA ALA A 6 20.38 -1.74 2.74
C ALA A 6 19.84 -1.91 1.30
N GLY A 7 19.86 -0.84 0.48
CA GLY A 7 19.46 -0.86 -0.92
C GLY A 7 18.05 -0.30 -1.20
N MET A 8 17.34 0.22 -0.20
CA MET A 8 16.05 0.87 -0.42
C MET A 8 16.22 2.19 -1.16
N THR A 9 15.43 2.39 -2.23
CA THR A 9 15.60 3.50 -3.18
C THR A 9 14.56 4.61 -3.03
N ARG A 10 13.56 4.43 -2.16
CA ARG A 10 12.51 5.42 -1.88
C ARG A 10 12.32 5.65 -0.39
N ILE A 11 11.77 6.81 -0.05
CA ILE A 11 11.37 7.18 1.31
C ILE A 11 9.89 7.56 1.25
N GLU A 12 9.05 6.82 1.97
CA GLU A 12 7.67 7.21 2.21
C GLU A 12 7.63 8.18 3.39
N GLY A 13 7.36 9.45 3.11
CA GLY A 13 7.15 10.49 4.11
C GLY A 13 5.81 10.28 4.81
N GLY A 14 5.84 10.07 6.13
CA GLY A 14 4.64 9.82 6.93
C GLY A 14 3.64 10.98 6.86
N GLY A 15 2.35 10.65 7.01
CA GLY A 15 1.27 11.62 7.02
C GLY A 15 1.40 12.64 8.16
N PHE A 16 1.06 13.89 7.87
CA PHE A 16 1.01 14.97 8.87
C PHE A 16 -0.41 15.27 9.35
N GLY A 17 -1.42 14.70 8.69
CA GLY A 17 -2.81 14.68 9.09
C GLY A 17 -3.26 13.31 9.61
N SER A 18 -4.25 13.30 10.49
CA SER A 18 -4.97 12.08 10.89
C SER A 18 -6.38 12.41 11.35
N CYS A 19 -7.27 11.43 11.33
CA CYS A 19 -8.62 11.52 11.88
C CYS A 19 -8.65 10.98 13.33
N GLU A 20 -9.54 11.48 14.18
CA GLU A 20 -9.70 10.95 15.55
C GLU A 20 -10.27 9.52 15.57
N LYS A 21 -11.16 9.26 14.63
CA LYS A 21 -11.78 7.96 14.42
C LYS A 21 -11.74 7.69 12.93
N TRP A 22 -11.35 6.46 12.60
CA TRP A 22 -11.33 5.98 11.23
C TRP A 22 -12.64 6.30 10.51
N GLY A 23 -12.52 6.89 9.32
CA GLY A 23 -13.64 7.31 8.48
C GLY A 23 -14.25 8.68 8.79
N SER A 24 -13.73 9.43 9.77
CA SER A 24 -14.22 10.79 10.07
C SER A 24 -14.01 11.76 8.91
N SER A 25 -14.92 12.74 8.79
CA SER A 25 -14.86 13.83 7.79
C SER A 25 -13.86 14.95 8.11
N GLU A 26 -13.15 14.84 9.23
CA GLU A 26 -12.24 15.89 9.70
C GLU A 26 -10.83 15.31 9.88
N ILE A 27 -9.85 16.03 9.34
CA ILE A 27 -8.43 15.69 9.48
C ILE A 27 -7.77 16.78 10.31
N PHE A 28 -7.04 16.36 11.34
CA PHE A 28 -6.34 17.24 12.26
C PHE A 28 -4.83 17.08 12.11
N VAL A 29 -4.07 18.11 12.47
CA VAL A 29 -2.60 18.06 12.42
C VAL A 29 -2.08 17.05 13.44
N TYR A 30 -1.55 15.93 12.94
CA TYR A 30 -0.98 14.84 13.73
C TYR A 30 0.53 15.01 13.97
N ALA A 31 1.24 15.63 13.02
CA ALA A 31 2.69 15.84 13.10
C ALA A 31 3.16 16.73 14.27
N SER A 32 2.23 17.38 14.99
CA SER A 32 2.51 18.14 16.20
C SER A 32 1.60 17.69 17.33
N GLN A 33 2.19 17.12 18.39
CA GLN A 33 1.43 16.66 19.55
C GLN A 33 0.58 17.79 20.19
N LYS A 34 1.07 19.03 20.15
CA LYS A 34 0.33 20.20 20.67
C LYS A 34 -0.91 20.51 19.82
N LEU A 35 -0.76 20.51 18.50
CA LEU A 35 -1.87 20.79 17.57
C LEU A 35 -2.87 19.62 17.53
N TRP A 36 -2.37 18.39 17.59
CA TRP A 36 -3.17 17.17 17.69
C TRP A 36 -4.08 17.20 18.91
N LYS A 37 -3.53 17.47 20.11
CA LYS A 37 -4.32 17.58 21.35
C LYS A 37 -5.39 18.67 21.30
N ARG A 38 -5.12 19.75 20.57
CA ARG A 38 -6.05 20.87 20.37
C ARG A 38 -7.03 20.64 19.22
N LYS A 39 -6.92 19.51 18.50
CA LYS A 39 -7.75 19.18 17.34
C LYS A 39 -7.74 20.32 16.30
N VAL A 40 -6.56 20.84 15.99
CA VAL A 40 -6.42 21.88 14.97
C VAL A 40 -6.64 21.23 13.60
N ARG A 41 -7.77 21.56 12.96
CA ARG A 41 -8.13 21.05 11.62
C ARG A 41 -7.07 21.46 10.60
N ILE A 42 -6.72 20.54 9.72
CA ILE A 42 -5.65 20.70 8.73
C ILE A 42 -5.92 21.85 7.74
N SER A 43 -7.20 22.15 7.49
CA SER A 43 -7.65 23.25 6.64
C SER A 43 -7.66 24.62 7.33
N SER A 44 -7.42 24.68 8.64
CA SER A 44 -7.41 25.95 9.39
C SER A 44 -6.18 26.81 9.06
N PRO A 45 -6.26 28.14 9.19
CA PRO A 45 -5.10 29.03 9.02
C PRO A 45 -3.92 28.65 9.91
N GLU A 46 -4.17 28.30 11.18
CA GLU A 46 -3.13 27.87 12.11
C GLU A 46 -2.41 26.60 11.64
N ALA A 47 -3.14 25.61 11.13
CA ALA A 47 -2.53 24.41 10.56
C ALA A 47 -1.69 24.75 9.32
N GLN A 48 -2.20 25.62 8.44
CA GLN A 48 -1.48 26.02 7.23
C GLN A 48 -0.21 26.82 7.53
N GLU A 49 -0.21 27.66 8.58
CA GLU A 49 0.99 28.33 9.09
C GLU A 49 2.02 27.34 9.66
N PHE A 50 1.56 26.29 10.33
CA PHE A 50 2.42 25.21 10.80
C PHE A 50 3.03 24.41 9.62
N LEU A 51 2.21 24.02 8.64
CA LEU A 51 2.67 23.28 7.45
C LEU A 51 3.64 24.10 6.59
N ALA A 52 3.44 25.42 6.53
CA ALA A 52 4.35 26.36 5.88
C ALA A 52 5.74 26.44 6.54
N GLN A 53 5.89 25.92 7.75
CA GLN A 53 7.19 25.80 8.43
C GLN A 53 7.73 24.37 8.34
N LEU A 54 6.87 23.38 8.60
CA LEU A 54 7.24 21.96 8.63
C LEU A 54 7.74 21.47 7.26
N LEU A 55 6.96 21.68 6.20
CA LEU A 55 7.26 21.09 4.89
C LEU A 55 8.51 21.70 4.23
N PRO A 56 8.77 23.03 4.30
CA PRO A 56 10.04 23.58 3.85
C PRO A 56 11.25 23.11 4.68
N ALA A 57 11.09 22.95 5.99
CA ALA A 57 12.15 22.39 6.83
C ALA A 57 12.45 20.93 6.46
N TRP A 58 11.41 20.14 6.20
CA TRP A 58 11.52 18.77 5.70
C TRP A 58 12.22 18.70 4.35
N ARG A 59 11.81 19.55 3.40
CA ARG A 59 12.49 19.70 2.10
C ARG A 59 13.98 19.98 2.26
N LYS A 60 14.34 21.00 3.05
CA LYS A 60 15.73 21.39 3.27
C LYS A 60 16.55 20.24 3.86
N PHE A 61 15.95 19.48 4.78
CA PHE A 61 16.59 18.29 5.34
C PHE A 61 16.84 17.23 4.26
N LEU A 62 15.85 16.93 3.44
CA LEU A 62 15.97 15.95 2.35
C LEU A 62 17.00 16.37 1.30
N GLU A 63 16.99 17.63 0.87
CA GLU A 63 17.94 18.17 -0.12
C GLU A 63 19.38 18.10 0.42
N LYS A 64 19.59 18.43 1.70
CA LYS A 64 20.91 18.35 2.35
C LYS A 64 21.52 16.94 2.28
N HIS A 65 20.69 15.90 2.31
CA HIS A 65 21.14 14.51 2.25
C HIS A 65 21.05 13.90 0.84
N GLY A 66 20.63 14.66 -0.17
CA GLY A 66 20.41 14.15 -1.52
C GLY A 66 19.21 13.21 -1.66
N TRP A 67 18.32 13.18 -0.67
CA TRP A 67 17.18 12.24 -0.60
C TRP A 67 15.90 12.80 -1.20
N TYR A 68 15.87 14.07 -1.59
CA TYR A 68 14.64 14.72 -2.05
C TYR A 68 13.96 14.02 -3.23
N LYS A 69 14.74 13.50 -4.18
CA LYS A 69 14.23 12.74 -5.34
C LYS A 69 13.72 11.33 -5.00
N MET A 70 14.02 10.84 -3.80
CA MET A 70 13.60 9.51 -3.33
C MET A 70 12.24 9.55 -2.64
N VAL A 71 11.72 10.74 -2.31
CA VAL A 71 10.55 10.89 -1.46
C VAL A 71 9.25 10.79 -2.26
N CYS A 72 8.28 10.08 -1.68
CA CYS A 72 6.85 10.30 -1.87
C CYS A 72 6.25 10.67 -0.50
N GLN A 73 5.12 11.38 -0.47
CA GLN A 73 4.60 12.00 0.76
C GLN A 73 3.12 11.67 0.95
N HIS A 74 2.78 11.08 2.10
CA HIS A 74 1.40 10.93 2.54
C HIS A 74 0.85 12.25 3.11
N VAL A 75 -0.46 12.45 3.03
CA VAL A 75 -1.15 13.55 3.70
C VAL A 75 -1.86 13.04 4.96
N SER A 76 -2.75 12.06 4.77
CA SER A 76 -3.57 11.43 5.80
C SER A 76 -4.03 10.07 5.31
N ASP A 77 -3.84 9.05 6.15
CA ASP A 77 -4.19 7.66 5.84
C ASP A 77 -5.71 7.50 5.56
N GLU A 78 -6.05 6.79 4.47
CA GLU A 78 -7.40 6.36 4.06
C GLU A 78 -8.50 7.43 4.23
N PRO A 79 -8.39 8.59 3.54
CA PRO A 79 -9.39 9.64 3.62
C PRO A 79 -10.72 9.15 3.04
N THR A 80 -11.83 9.52 3.71
CA THR A 80 -13.18 9.28 3.21
C THR A 80 -13.70 10.49 2.42
N GLU A 81 -14.81 10.30 1.70
CA GLU A 81 -15.44 11.35 0.91
C GLU A 81 -15.73 12.62 1.73
N GLY A 82 -16.19 12.46 2.98
CA GLY A 82 -16.44 13.58 3.88
C GLY A 82 -15.19 14.39 4.25
N ALA A 83 -14.00 13.78 4.17
CA ALA A 83 -12.72 14.41 4.50
C ALA A 83 -12.07 15.13 3.30
N PHE A 84 -12.70 15.13 2.12
CA PHE A 84 -12.12 15.66 0.88
C PHE A 84 -11.54 17.07 1.04
N CYS A 85 -12.29 18.01 1.62
CA CYS A 85 -11.84 19.40 1.75
C CYS A 85 -10.58 19.52 2.63
N ASP A 86 -10.53 18.76 3.73
CA ASP A 86 -9.37 18.76 4.62
C ASP A 86 -8.17 18.08 3.95
N TYR A 87 -8.40 16.96 3.26
CA TYR A 87 -7.36 16.26 2.53
C TYR A 87 -6.75 17.15 1.43
N ALA A 88 -7.60 17.82 0.65
CA ALA A 88 -7.19 18.75 -0.39
C ALA A 88 -6.36 19.91 0.16
N ALA A 89 -6.70 20.43 1.35
CA ALA A 89 -5.90 21.48 2.00
C ALA A 89 -4.49 20.99 2.38
N GLY A 90 -4.38 19.74 2.85
CA GLY A 90 -3.09 19.09 3.12
C GLY A 90 -2.29 18.84 1.84
N ALA A 91 -2.94 18.30 0.81
CA ALA A 91 -2.33 18.06 -0.50
C ALA A 91 -1.81 19.37 -1.13
N CYS A 92 -2.59 20.46 -1.06
CA CYS A 92 -2.15 21.79 -1.49
C CYS A 92 -0.85 22.24 -0.80
N ALA A 93 -0.72 21.97 0.51
CA ALA A 93 0.50 22.28 1.24
C ALA A 93 1.70 21.45 0.75
N VAL A 94 1.50 20.16 0.48
CA VAL A 94 2.54 19.29 -0.13
C VAL A 94 2.95 19.83 -1.49
N ARG A 95 2.00 20.11 -2.39
CA ARG A 95 2.30 20.65 -3.73
C ARG A 95 3.09 21.96 -3.66
N LYS A 96 2.73 22.84 -2.73
CA LYS A 96 3.38 24.15 -2.56
C LYS A 96 4.79 24.04 -2.02
N TYR A 97 5.00 23.22 -0.98
CA TYR A 97 6.25 23.22 -0.21
C TYR A 97 7.19 22.05 -0.56
N LEU A 98 6.67 21.00 -1.19
CA LEU A 98 7.39 19.84 -1.72
C LEU A 98 7.12 19.65 -3.23
N PRO A 99 7.41 20.66 -4.08
CA PRO A 99 7.11 20.57 -5.51
C PRO A 99 7.84 19.39 -6.19
N GLY A 100 7.08 18.60 -6.96
CA GLY A 100 7.61 17.43 -7.67
C GLY A 100 7.70 16.15 -6.82
N VAL A 101 7.38 16.21 -5.52
CA VAL A 101 7.23 15.02 -4.68
C VAL A 101 5.84 14.41 -4.93
N PRO A 102 5.75 13.14 -5.34
CA PRO A 102 4.47 12.46 -5.49
C PRO A 102 3.74 12.32 -4.16
N ILE A 103 2.43 12.51 -4.17
CA ILE A 103 1.53 12.13 -3.08
C ILE A 103 1.11 10.70 -3.32
N ILE A 104 1.46 9.84 -2.38
CA ILE A 104 1.03 8.44 -2.32
C ILE A 104 0.01 8.32 -1.20
N GLU A 105 -1.11 7.66 -1.44
CA GLU A 105 -2.11 7.48 -0.39
C GLU A 105 -2.91 6.19 -0.56
N ALA A 106 -3.13 5.48 0.55
CA ALA A 106 -4.18 4.48 0.64
C ALA A 106 -5.53 5.20 0.60
N VAL A 107 -6.42 4.83 -0.33
CA VAL A 107 -7.67 5.55 -0.56
C VAL A 107 -8.90 4.69 -0.27
N GLU A 108 -10.00 5.32 0.14
CA GLU A 108 -11.30 4.65 0.33
C GLU A 108 -12.30 4.92 -0.81
N PHE A 109 -11.98 5.85 -1.72
CA PHE A 109 -12.85 6.24 -2.83
C PHE A 109 -12.04 6.86 -3.98
N PRO A 110 -12.54 6.79 -5.24
CA PRO A 110 -11.76 7.21 -6.41
C PRO A 110 -11.76 8.72 -6.69
N HIS A 111 -12.45 9.55 -5.89
CA HIS A 111 -12.72 10.96 -6.23
C HIS A 111 -11.87 11.98 -5.46
N LEU A 112 -10.58 11.70 -5.25
CA LEU A 112 -9.62 12.69 -4.69
C LEU A 112 -9.00 13.61 -5.76
N GLY A 113 -9.15 13.30 -7.05
CA GLY A 113 -8.61 14.09 -8.17
C GLY A 113 -7.09 14.31 -8.06
N ALA A 114 -6.62 15.50 -8.46
CA ALA A 114 -5.18 15.85 -8.49
C ALA A 114 -4.48 15.91 -7.10
N ASN A 115 -5.19 15.57 -6.02
CA ASN A 115 -4.65 15.53 -4.67
C ASN A 115 -3.80 14.28 -4.41
N VAL A 116 -3.83 13.26 -5.28
CA VAL A 116 -3.05 12.01 -5.19
C VAL A 116 -2.40 11.75 -6.55
N ASP A 117 -1.16 11.25 -6.56
CA ASP A 117 -0.48 10.79 -7.79
C ASP A 117 -0.34 9.27 -7.81
N TRP A 118 -0.10 8.65 -6.65
CA TRP A 118 0.05 7.21 -6.50
C TRP A 118 -1.10 6.67 -5.64
N TRP A 119 -2.10 6.13 -6.33
CA TRP A 119 -3.33 5.61 -5.75
C TRP A 119 -3.10 4.20 -5.22
N VAL A 120 -3.17 4.03 -3.90
CA VAL A 120 -2.95 2.73 -3.26
C VAL A 120 -4.32 2.16 -2.86
N ILE A 121 -4.75 1.10 -3.53
CA ILE A 121 -6.17 0.69 -3.53
C ILE A 121 -6.33 -0.77 -3.11
N LYS A 122 -7.38 -1.03 -2.32
CA LYS A 122 -7.75 -2.38 -1.93
C LYS A 122 -8.32 -3.18 -3.12
N PRO A 123 -7.97 -4.47 -3.30
CA PRO A 123 -8.42 -5.27 -4.45
C PRO A 123 -9.92 -5.24 -4.72
N ASN A 124 -10.74 -5.31 -3.67
CA ASN A 124 -12.20 -5.26 -3.79
C ASN A 124 -12.71 -3.89 -4.30
N GLN A 125 -12.09 -2.80 -3.86
CA GLN A 125 -12.43 -1.44 -4.33
C GLN A 125 -11.96 -1.22 -5.76
N TYR A 126 -10.76 -1.70 -6.09
CA TYR A 126 -10.24 -1.61 -7.45
C TYR A 126 -11.11 -2.40 -8.44
N GLU A 127 -11.61 -3.58 -8.08
CA GLU A 127 -12.55 -4.32 -8.94
C GLU A 127 -13.92 -3.64 -9.04
N GLN A 128 -14.43 -3.08 -7.93
CA GLN A 128 -15.73 -2.41 -7.90
C GLN A 128 -15.74 -1.14 -8.77
N ASP A 129 -14.71 -0.30 -8.64
CA ASP A 129 -14.63 1.02 -9.27
C ASP A 129 -13.53 1.06 -10.34
N HIS A 130 -13.30 -0.07 -11.03
CA HIS A 130 -12.17 -0.28 -11.95
C HIS A 130 -12.03 0.84 -13.00
N GLU A 131 -13.13 1.20 -13.66
CA GLU A 131 -13.12 2.22 -14.70
C GLU A 131 -12.74 3.61 -14.16
N GLU A 132 -13.16 3.96 -12.93
CA GLU A 132 -12.82 5.24 -12.32
C GLU A 132 -11.34 5.33 -11.99
N TYR A 133 -10.76 4.26 -11.44
CA TYR A 133 -9.33 4.23 -11.15
C TYR A 133 -8.48 4.23 -12.41
N GLU A 134 -8.87 3.53 -13.46
CA GLU A 134 -8.14 3.54 -14.73
C GLU A 134 -8.14 4.92 -15.41
N LYS A 135 -9.12 5.79 -15.15
CA LYS A 135 -9.06 7.20 -15.58
C LYS A 135 -7.85 7.93 -14.98
N HIS A 136 -7.47 7.65 -13.73
CA HIS A 136 -6.29 8.28 -13.12
C HIS A 136 -5.01 7.85 -13.83
N ARG A 137 -4.89 6.56 -14.16
CA ARG A 137 -3.77 6.04 -14.95
C ARG A 137 -3.65 6.74 -16.31
N LEU A 138 -4.78 7.01 -16.98
CA LEU A 138 -4.79 7.76 -18.24
C LEU A 138 -4.25 9.19 -18.10
N HIS A 139 -4.31 9.78 -16.90
CA HIS A 139 -3.71 11.08 -16.59
C HIS A 139 -2.23 11.02 -16.17
N GLY A 140 -1.64 9.81 -16.14
CA GLY A 140 -0.23 9.59 -15.79
C GLY A 140 0.03 9.16 -14.34
N ASP A 141 -1.03 8.95 -13.57
CA ASP A 141 -0.92 8.50 -12.18
C ASP A 141 -0.51 7.03 -12.08
N GLN A 142 0.01 6.64 -10.92
CA GLN A 142 0.28 5.24 -10.61
C GLN A 142 -0.87 4.65 -9.81
N ILE A 143 -1.15 3.38 -10.07
CA ILE A 143 -2.11 2.58 -9.30
C ILE A 143 -1.37 1.44 -8.64
N TRP A 144 -1.45 1.36 -7.32
CA TRP A 144 -0.83 0.35 -6.47
C TRP A 144 -1.92 -0.50 -5.81
N CYS A 145 -1.58 -1.74 -5.51
CA CYS A 145 -2.42 -2.64 -4.72
C CYS A 145 -2.13 -2.44 -3.23
N TYR A 146 -3.14 -2.55 -2.39
CA TYR A 146 -2.98 -2.59 -0.94
C TYR A 146 -3.88 -3.63 -0.32
N THR A 147 -3.34 -4.36 0.65
CA THR A 147 -4.19 -5.19 1.51
C THR A 147 -3.94 -4.85 2.96
N CYS A 148 -4.96 -5.07 3.78
CA CYS A 148 -4.91 -4.96 5.23
C CYS A 148 -5.83 -6.03 5.82
N CYS A 149 -6.59 -5.69 6.86
CA CYS A 149 -7.65 -6.54 7.39
C CYS A 149 -8.75 -6.84 6.35
N VAL A 150 -8.79 -6.07 5.26
CA VAL A 150 -9.66 -6.25 4.10
C VAL A 150 -8.87 -6.20 2.78
N PRO A 151 -9.38 -6.81 1.69
CA PRO A 151 -10.57 -7.66 1.65
C PRO A 151 -10.33 -9.03 2.28
N GLY A 152 -11.42 -9.63 2.77
CA GLY A 152 -11.46 -11.00 3.29
C GLY A 152 -12.15 -11.98 2.31
N GLY A 153 -12.50 -13.17 2.80
CA GLY A 153 -13.35 -14.11 2.08
C GLY A 153 -12.66 -14.75 0.86
N HIS A 154 -13.18 -14.51 -0.34
CA HIS A 154 -12.68 -15.12 -1.59
C HIS A 154 -11.59 -14.29 -2.28
N PHE A 155 -11.31 -13.07 -1.80
CA PHE A 155 -10.25 -12.23 -2.35
C PHE A 155 -8.85 -12.73 -1.97
N MET A 156 -7.86 -12.33 -2.77
CA MET A 156 -6.46 -12.44 -2.41
C MET A 156 -6.12 -11.52 -1.23
N ASN A 157 -5.40 -12.06 -0.25
CA ASN A 157 -4.80 -11.33 0.86
C ASN A 157 -3.66 -12.19 1.46
N ARG A 158 -2.95 -11.65 2.46
CA ARG A 158 -1.83 -12.30 3.16
C ARG A 158 -2.12 -12.60 4.64
N LEU A 159 -3.40 -12.71 5.00
CA LEU A 159 -3.85 -13.09 6.33
C LEU A 159 -3.40 -14.52 6.68
N LEU A 160 -3.30 -14.82 7.97
CA LEU A 160 -2.70 -16.05 8.47
C LEU A 160 -3.57 -17.29 8.19
N ASP A 161 -4.88 -17.12 8.17
CA ASP A 161 -5.88 -18.16 7.95
C ASP A 161 -6.17 -18.44 6.47
N PHE A 162 -5.50 -17.73 5.55
CA PHE A 162 -5.68 -17.90 4.12
C PHE A 162 -4.78 -19.02 3.56
N PRO A 163 -5.20 -19.72 2.48
CA PRO A 163 -4.30 -20.59 1.74
C PRO A 163 -3.03 -19.83 1.32
N LEU A 164 -1.86 -20.39 1.62
CA LEU A 164 -0.57 -19.73 1.38
C LEU A 164 -0.39 -19.24 -0.06
N LEU A 165 -0.94 -20.00 -1.02
CA LEU A 165 -0.90 -19.65 -2.44
C LEU A 165 -1.51 -18.26 -2.73
N ARG A 166 -2.54 -17.83 -1.98
CA ARG A 166 -3.15 -16.49 -2.16
C ARG A 166 -2.16 -15.36 -1.92
N THR A 167 -1.24 -15.54 -0.96
CA THR A 167 -0.19 -14.55 -0.68
C THR A 167 0.76 -14.39 -1.87
N ARG A 168 1.12 -15.50 -2.52
CA ARG A 168 1.95 -15.50 -3.74
C ARG A 168 1.20 -14.90 -4.93
N LEU A 169 -0.10 -15.21 -5.07
CA LEU A 169 -0.93 -14.74 -6.18
C LEU A 169 -1.25 -13.25 -6.14
N LEU A 170 -1.07 -12.54 -5.00
CA LEU A 170 -1.22 -11.08 -4.95
C LEU A 170 -0.37 -10.38 -6.02
N ALA A 171 0.87 -10.84 -6.21
CA ALA A 171 1.78 -10.30 -7.22
C ALA A 171 1.32 -10.65 -8.65
N TRP A 172 0.69 -11.81 -8.85
CA TRP A 172 0.06 -12.16 -10.13
C TRP A 172 -1.15 -11.27 -10.44
N GLY A 173 -1.96 -10.93 -9.43
CA GLY A 173 -3.05 -9.96 -9.56
C GLY A 173 -2.52 -8.58 -9.94
N CYS A 174 -1.45 -8.12 -9.28
CA CYS A 174 -0.77 -6.87 -9.65
C CYS A 174 -0.25 -6.91 -11.09
N ALA A 175 0.35 -8.02 -11.51
CA ALA A 175 0.79 -8.20 -12.88
C ALA A 175 -0.40 -8.12 -13.84
N LYS A 176 -1.51 -8.82 -13.58
CA LYS A 176 -2.71 -8.83 -14.44
C LYS A 176 -3.22 -7.43 -14.74
N TYR A 177 -3.38 -6.61 -13.71
CA TYR A 177 -3.89 -5.24 -13.83
C TYR A 177 -2.80 -4.20 -14.05
N ASN A 178 -1.55 -4.63 -14.29
CA ASN A 178 -0.40 -3.75 -14.51
C ASN A 178 -0.24 -2.69 -13.41
N LEU A 179 -0.37 -3.10 -12.15
CA LEU A 179 -0.25 -2.20 -11.01
C LEU A 179 1.21 -1.85 -10.74
N GLY A 180 1.48 -0.59 -10.39
CA GLY A 180 2.81 -0.02 -10.20
C GLY A 180 3.51 -0.43 -8.91
N GLY A 181 2.79 -1.06 -7.97
CA GLY A 181 3.36 -1.55 -6.72
C GLY A 181 2.34 -2.21 -5.80
N TYR A 182 2.83 -2.64 -4.64
CA TYR A 182 2.03 -3.22 -3.58
C TYR A 182 2.44 -2.65 -2.23
N LEU A 183 1.46 -2.29 -1.42
CA LEU A 183 1.63 -1.78 -0.08
C LEU A 183 0.93 -2.69 0.93
N HIS A 184 1.50 -2.76 2.13
CA HIS A 184 0.76 -3.20 3.31
C HIS A 184 1.28 -2.43 4.53
N TRP A 185 0.37 -2.02 5.40
CA TRP A 185 0.65 -1.11 6.52
C TRP A 185 1.63 -1.66 7.58
N ALA A 186 1.90 -2.97 7.61
CA ALA A 186 2.64 -3.59 8.70
C ALA A 186 3.57 -4.72 8.25
N LEU A 187 4.88 -4.46 8.28
CA LEU A 187 5.87 -5.52 8.15
C LEU A 187 5.96 -6.34 9.44
N ASN A 188 6.07 -5.65 10.58
CA ASN A 188 6.42 -6.20 11.89
C ASN A 188 5.79 -5.44 13.08
N ASN A 189 4.50 -5.06 12.99
CA ASN A 189 3.80 -4.37 14.08
C ASN A 189 3.42 -5.35 15.22
N TRP A 190 4.43 -5.91 15.88
CA TRP A 190 4.27 -6.84 17.00
C TRP A 190 3.65 -6.12 18.20
N LEU A 191 2.78 -6.83 18.94
CA LEU A 191 2.22 -6.30 20.17
C LEU A 191 3.30 -6.33 21.27
N PRO A 192 3.65 -5.20 21.92
CA PRO A 192 4.78 -5.15 22.86
C PRO A 192 4.69 -6.10 24.04
N ASP A 193 3.47 -6.46 24.46
CA ASP A 193 3.19 -7.29 25.63
C ASP A 193 2.78 -8.73 25.28
N LYS A 194 2.78 -9.12 23.99
CA LYS A 194 2.36 -10.45 23.53
C LYS A 194 3.41 -11.10 22.65
N SER A 195 3.56 -12.42 22.78
CA SER A 195 4.35 -13.20 21.84
C SER A 195 3.59 -13.37 20.52
N PRO A 196 4.15 -12.96 19.36
CA PRO A 196 3.52 -13.20 18.06
C PRO A 196 3.45 -14.69 17.69
N PHE A 197 4.14 -15.56 18.44
CA PHE A 197 4.07 -17.01 18.27
C PHE A 197 2.89 -17.65 19.01
N GLU A 198 2.39 -16.97 20.05
CA GLU A 198 1.33 -17.50 20.92
C GLU A 198 -0.01 -16.79 20.68
N GLN A 199 0.05 -15.50 20.36
CA GLN A 199 -1.14 -14.66 20.22
C GLN A 199 -1.04 -13.76 18.98
N THR A 200 -1.84 -14.11 17.98
CA THR A 200 -1.87 -13.45 16.67
C THR A 200 -2.97 -12.40 16.53
N ILE A 201 -3.90 -12.37 17.48
CA ILE A 201 -5.01 -11.41 17.62
C ILE A 201 -5.13 -10.94 19.08
N LYS A 202 -5.62 -9.74 19.32
CA LYS A 202 -6.00 -9.22 20.64
C LYS A 202 -7.28 -9.88 21.13
N ARG A 203 -7.12 -10.98 21.86
CA ARG A 203 -8.23 -11.74 22.43
C ARG A 203 -9.06 -10.87 23.38
N GLY A 204 -10.36 -10.75 23.10
CA GLY A 204 -11.33 -10.05 23.97
C GLY A 204 -11.64 -8.61 23.57
N GLU A 205 -11.00 -8.06 22.53
CA GLU A 205 -11.37 -6.77 21.95
C GLU A 205 -12.33 -7.00 20.75
N PRO A 206 -13.59 -6.54 20.79
CA PRO A 206 -14.44 -6.54 19.60
C PRO A 206 -13.81 -5.64 18.53
N ASN A 207 -13.74 -6.14 17.29
CA ASN A 207 -13.12 -5.48 16.12
C ASN A 207 -11.58 -5.41 16.10
N ASP A 208 -10.87 -6.38 16.68
CA ASP A 208 -9.43 -6.49 16.38
C ASP A 208 -9.18 -6.94 14.94
N LEU A 209 -7.97 -6.68 14.45
CA LEU A 209 -7.49 -7.05 13.13
C LEU A 209 -7.35 -8.58 13.01
N PRO A 210 -7.63 -9.17 11.83
CA PRO A 210 -7.50 -10.60 11.62
C PRO A 210 -6.06 -11.08 11.80
N ALA A 211 -5.91 -12.35 12.13
CA ALA A 211 -4.61 -12.97 12.36
C ALA A 211 -3.71 -12.76 11.14
N GLY A 212 -2.48 -12.31 11.38
CA GLY A 212 -1.47 -12.11 10.32
C GLY A 212 -1.52 -10.76 9.59
N ASP A 213 -2.50 -9.89 9.87
CA ASP A 213 -2.54 -8.52 9.31
C ASP A 213 -1.41 -7.64 9.88
N ARG A 214 -1.17 -7.71 11.20
CA ARG A 214 -0.18 -6.86 11.89
C ARG A 214 1.28 -7.17 11.56
N TYR A 215 1.59 -8.35 11.02
CA TYR A 215 2.96 -8.73 10.71
C TYR A 215 3.02 -9.93 9.77
N ILE A 216 4.08 -9.93 8.96
CA ILE A 216 4.44 -11.07 8.11
C ILE A 216 5.81 -11.65 8.46
N ILE A 217 6.62 -10.93 9.25
CA ILE A 217 7.89 -11.42 9.81
C ILE A 217 7.80 -11.51 11.34
N TYR A 218 8.62 -12.36 11.93
CA TYR A 218 8.59 -12.69 13.36
C TYR A 218 9.86 -12.21 14.07
N PRO A 219 9.83 -11.89 15.37
CA PRO A 219 11.04 -11.57 16.11
C PRO A 219 11.91 -12.81 16.28
N GLY A 220 13.23 -12.64 16.16
CA GLY A 220 14.23 -13.68 16.38
C GLY A 220 15.43 -13.14 17.17
N PRO A 221 16.29 -14.01 17.73
CA PRO A 221 17.40 -13.63 18.60
C PRO A 221 18.46 -12.79 17.89
N ASP A 222 18.67 -13.01 16.59
CA ASP A 222 19.69 -12.33 15.77
C ASP A 222 19.08 -11.38 14.73
N GLY A 223 17.81 -10.99 14.92
CA GLY A 223 17.04 -10.19 13.97
C GLY A 223 15.72 -10.85 13.60
N PRO A 224 14.91 -10.22 12.73
CA PRO A 224 13.63 -10.75 12.36
C PRO A 224 13.76 -12.03 11.54
N TRP A 225 12.96 -13.04 11.87
CA TRP A 225 12.79 -14.26 11.11
C TRP A 225 11.74 -14.09 10.01
N SER A 226 12.02 -14.69 8.85
CA SER A 226 11.04 -14.82 7.79
C SER A 226 9.87 -15.73 8.21
N SER A 227 8.79 -15.68 7.44
CA SER A 227 7.66 -16.61 7.58
C SER A 227 7.34 -17.25 6.23
N MET A 228 6.58 -18.36 6.26
CA MET A 228 6.07 -18.96 5.03
C MET A 228 5.34 -17.96 4.14
N ARG A 229 4.55 -17.04 4.75
CA ARG A 229 3.82 -15.98 4.01
C ARG A 229 4.78 -14.97 3.39
N TYR A 230 5.84 -14.58 4.09
CA TYR A 230 6.83 -13.64 3.55
C TYR A 230 7.63 -14.26 2.39
N GLU A 231 8.02 -15.54 2.51
CA GLU A 231 8.65 -16.26 1.40
C GLU A 231 7.71 -16.43 0.20
N ALA A 232 6.45 -16.81 0.43
CA ALA A 232 5.45 -16.90 -0.64
C ALA A 232 5.20 -15.55 -1.32
N GLN A 233 5.20 -14.46 -0.55
CA GLN A 233 5.10 -13.10 -1.08
C GLN A 233 6.34 -12.74 -1.92
N ARG A 234 7.54 -13.08 -1.45
CA ARG A 234 8.81 -12.88 -2.17
C ARG A 234 8.81 -13.62 -3.52
N GLU A 235 8.44 -14.91 -3.50
CA GLU A 235 8.30 -15.72 -4.71
C GLU A 235 7.27 -15.12 -5.68
N GLY A 236 6.18 -14.55 -5.16
CA GLY A 236 5.19 -13.86 -5.99
C GLY A 236 5.79 -12.67 -6.75
N TRP A 237 6.67 -11.90 -6.12
CA TRP A 237 7.34 -10.77 -6.78
C TRP A 237 8.42 -11.21 -7.79
N GLU A 238 9.05 -12.36 -7.56
CA GLU A 238 9.88 -13.02 -8.58
C GLU A 238 9.01 -13.44 -9.78
N ASP A 239 7.85 -14.04 -9.54
CA ASP A 239 6.88 -14.39 -10.60
C ASP A 239 6.39 -13.15 -11.36
N HIS A 240 6.13 -12.04 -10.66
CA HIS A 240 5.75 -10.77 -11.29
C HIS A 240 6.79 -10.30 -12.31
N SER A 241 8.08 -10.42 -11.97
CA SER A 241 9.16 -10.06 -12.90
C SER A 241 9.13 -10.91 -14.17
N LEU A 242 8.89 -12.22 -14.04
CA LEU A 242 8.72 -13.12 -15.17
C LEU A 242 7.46 -12.77 -15.99
N LEU A 243 6.35 -12.44 -15.33
CA LEU A 243 5.13 -11.99 -16.02
C LEU A 243 5.37 -10.70 -16.81
N MET A 244 6.18 -9.77 -16.29
CA MET A 244 6.52 -8.55 -17.04
C MET A 244 7.40 -8.86 -18.25
N MET A 245 8.37 -9.76 -18.13
CA MET A 245 9.15 -10.25 -19.28
C MET A 245 8.25 -10.93 -20.33
N ALA A 246 7.25 -11.72 -19.90
CA ALA A 246 6.29 -12.33 -20.81
C ALA A 246 5.40 -11.28 -21.50
N ARG A 247 4.97 -10.24 -20.77
CA ARG A 247 4.19 -9.12 -21.31
C ARG A 247 4.94 -8.35 -22.39
N GLU A 248 6.26 -8.23 -22.30
CA GLU A 248 7.09 -7.60 -23.34
C GLU A 248 7.19 -8.44 -24.62
N LYS A 249 7.08 -9.77 -24.51
CA LYS A 249 7.20 -10.71 -25.65
C LYS A 249 5.88 -11.03 -26.34
N LEU A 250 4.75 -10.86 -25.66
CA LEU A 250 3.43 -11.29 -26.11
C LEU A 250 2.54 -10.12 -26.53
N SER A 251 1.54 -10.39 -27.37
CA SER A 251 0.44 -9.44 -27.57
C SER A 251 -0.39 -9.29 -26.28
N PRO A 252 -1.14 -8.18 -26.11
CA PRO A 252 -2.03 -8.01 -24.96
C PRO A 252 -3.01 -9.18 -24.77
N GLU A 253 -3.55 -9.73 -25.86
CA GLU A 253 -4.49 -10.85 -25.86
C GLU A 253 -3.80 -12.14 -25.39
N GLN A 254 -2.61 -12.43 -25.92
CA GLN A 254 -1.81 -13.60 -25.55
C GLN A 254 -1.38 -13.55 -24.08
N PHE A 255 -0.94 -12.37 -23.60
CA PHE A 255 -0.58 -12.18 -22.20
C PHE A 255 -1.81 -12.38 -21.31
N ASN A 256 -2.96 -11.80 -21.68
CA ASN A 256 -4.19 -11.96 -20.92
C ASN A 256 -4.67 -13.43 -20.88
N GLU A 257 -4.54 -14.17 -21.99
CA GLU A 257 -4.83 -15.61 -22.01
C GLU A 257 -3.89 -16.38 -21.08
N LEU A 258 -2.59 -16.13 -21.15
CA LEU A 258 -1.58 -16.78 -20.30
C LEU A 258 -1.88 -16.58 -18.81
N ILE A 259 -2.03 -15.32 -18.39
CA ILE A 259 -2.21 -15.01 -16.97
C ILE A 259 -3.58 -15.46 -16.44
N SER A 260 -4.63 -15.42 -17.27
CA SER A 260 -5.99 -15.82 -16.87
C SER A 260 -6.16 -17.32 -16.62
N ARG A 261 -5.19 -18.15 -17.02
CA ARG A 261 -5.11 -19.56 -16.60
C ARG A 261 -4.90 -19.70 -15.08
N THR A 262 -4.26 -18.71 -14.46
CA THR A 262 -4.00 -18.68 -13.02
C THR A 262 -4.86 -17.64 -12.31
N VAL A 263 -4.92 -16.40 -12.83
CA VAL A 263 -5.60 -15.25 -12.20
C VAL A 263 -6.53 -14.57 -13.18
N ARG A 264 -7.85 -14.71 -12.95
CA ARG A 264 -8.92 -14.06 -13.72
C ARG A 264 -9.31 -12.72 -13.12
N SER A 265 -9.16 -12.54 -11.81
CA SER A 265 -9.26 -11.28 -11.07
C SER A 265 -8.62 -11.46 -9.68
N PHE A 266 -8.62 -10.44 -8.81
CA PHE A 266 -8.23 -10.60 -7.40
C PHE A 266 -9.23 -11.43 -6.58
N SER A 267 -10.46 -11.58 -7.06
CA SER A 267 -11.52 -12.42 -6.48
C SER A 267 -11.68 -13.79 -7.17
N ASP A 268 -11.08 -13.99 -8.34
CA ASP A 268 -11.23 -15.20 -9.15
C ASP A 268 -9.88 -15.72 -9.66
N PHE A 269 -9.40 -16.81 -9.08
CA PHE A 269 -8.08 -17.38 -9.37
C PHE A 269 -8.06 -18.89 -9.09
N THR A 270 -7.01 -19.59 -9.50
CA THR A 270 -6.83 -21.00 -9.15
C THR A 270 -6.35 -21.14 -7.71
N GLU A 271 -7.06 -21.95 -6.92
CA GLU A 271 -6.61 -22.35 -5.58
C GLU A 271 -5.89 -23.70 -5.59
N ASP A 272 -5.88 -24.40 -6.73
CA ASP A 272 -5.22 -25.69 -6.88
C ASP A 272 -3.70 -25.51 -7.12
N PRO A 273 -2.84 -25.97 -6.18
CA PRO A 273 -1.40 -25.85 -6.33
C PRO A 273 -0.84 -26.60 -7.54
N LEU A 274 -1.48 -27.67 -8.01
CA LEU A 274 -1.02 -28.43 -9.18
C LEU A 274 -1.26 -27.65 -10.47
N THR A 275 -2.44 -27.06 -10.61
CA THR A 275 -2.78 -26.14 -11.69
C THR A 275 -1.85 -24.94 -11.69
N PHE A 276 -1.62 -24.30 -10.53
CA PHE A 276 -0.67 -23.20 -10.41
C PHE A 276 0.73 -23.60 -10.89
N ARG A 277 1.28 -24.71 -10.40
CA ARG A 277 2.62 -25.18 -10.78
C ARG A 277 2.74 -25.49 -12.28
N LYS A 278 1.70 -26.05 -12.89
CA LYS A 278 1.67 -26.29 -14.33
C LYS A 278 1.76 -24.98 -15.11
N ASN A 279 0.94 -23.99 -14.75
CA ASN A 279 0.93 -22.68 -15.42
C ASN A 279 2.23 -21.92 -15.19
N TYR A 280 2.79 -22.00 -13.97
CA TYR A 280 4.08 -21.40 -13.64
C TYR A 280 5.22 -21.98 -14.48
N ARG A 281 5.24 -23.30 -14.72
CA ARG A 281 6.21 -23.91 -15.64
C ARG A 281 6.07 -23.39 -17.07
N THR A 282 4.84 -23.25 -17.57
CA THR A 282 4.61 -22.62 -18.88
C THR A 282 5.17 -21.19 -18.94
N LEU A 283 5.02 -20.42 -17.87
CA LEU A 283 5.62 -19.08 -17.78
C LEU A 283 7.15 -19.13 -17.83
N LEU A 284 7.77 -20.05 -17.08
CA LEU A 284 9.23 -20.21 -17.06
C LEU A 284 9.80 -20.62 -18.42
N GLU A 285 9.11 -21.45 -19.19
CA GLU A 285 9.54 -21.87 -20.54
C GLU A 285 9.43 -20.73 -21.58
N LEU A 286 8.62 -19.72 -21.31
CA LEU A 286 8.38 -18.59 -22.21
C LEU A 286 9.43 -17.47 -22.06
N VAL A 287 9.97 -17.29 -20.86
CA VAL A 287 10.80 -16.12 -20.48
C VAL A 287 12.29 -16.36 -20.62
#